data_AF-A0AAN7WMT0-F1
#
_entry.id   AF-A0AAN7WMT0-F1
#
_cell.length_a   1.000
_cell.length_b   1.000
_cell.length_c   1.000
_cell.angle_alpha   90.00
_cell.angle_beta   90.00
_cell.angle_gamma   90.00
#
_symmetry.space_group_name_H-M   'P 1'
#
loop_
_entity.id
_entity.type
_entity.pdbx_description
1 polymer ?
#
loop_
_entity_poly.entity_id
_entity_poly.type
_entity_poly.pdbx_seq_one_letter_code
_entity_poly.pdbx_strand_id
1 'polypeptide(L)'
;MKISVDIIEKILVSSFQSSNTTLDSNTKEDLLLKLQEYLDKFTDEIVLRSIENKPKSEIDNDEIVLNERDIERIIGLLLLDM
;
A
#
# COMPACT_ATOMS: atom_id res chain seq x y z
N MET A 1 -4.66 -8.58 3.75
CA MET A 1 -5.91 -8.11 3.09
C MET A 1 -5.62 -8.06 1.60
N LYS A 2 -6.51 -8.52 0.71
CA LYS A 2 -6.27 -8.44 -0.74
C LYS A 2 -7.22 -7.43 -1.38
N ILE A 3 -6.68 -6.39 -2.02
CA ILE A 3 -7.48 -5.41 -2.77
C ILE A 3 -7.95 -6.07 -4.06
N SER A 4 -9.22 -5.96 -4.44
CA SER A 4 -9.69 -6.59 -5.69
C SER A 4 -9.12 -5.89 -6.93
N VAL A 5 -8.87 -6.67 -7.98
CA VAL A 5 -8.39 -6.20 -9.29
C VAL A 5 -9.28 -5.09 -9.85
N ASP A 6 -10.60 -5.23 -9.72
CA ASP A 6 -11.57 -4.22 -10.19
C ASP A 6 -11.44 -2.88 -9.45
N ILE A 7 -11.07 -2.90 -8.16
CA ILE A 7 -10.86 -1.67 -7.39
C ILE A 7 -9.57 -1.00 -7.84
N ILE A 8 -8.50 -1.77 -8.05
CA ILE A 8 -7.22 -1.27 -8.54
C ILE A 8 -7.39 -0.60 -9.90
N GLU A 9 -8.12 -1.24 -10.82
CA GLU A 9 -8.42 -0.67 -12.13
C GLU A 9 -9.15 0.68 -11.99
N LYS A 10 -10.19 0.74 -11.16
CA LYS A 10 -10.96 1.97 -10.94
C LYS A 10 -10.11 3.11 -10.39
N ILE A 11 -9.21 2.83 -9.45
CA ILE A 11 -8.29 3.82 -8.86
C ILE A 11 -7.30 4.33 -9.92
N LEU A 12 -6.74 3.44 -10.75
CA LEU A 12 -5.81 3.83 -11.80
C LEU A 12 -6.48 4.70 -12.86
N VAL A 13 -7.62 4.24 -13.39
CA VAL A 13 -8.33 4.95 -14.45
C VAL A 13 -8.83 6.32 -13.97
N SER A 14 -9.28 6.43 -12.70
CA SER A 14 -9.70 7.72 -12.13
C SER A 14 -8.55 8.69 -11.90
N SER A 15 -7.30 8.21 -11.83
CA SER A 15 -6.10 9.01 -11.60
C SER A 15 -5.43 9.51 -12.89
N PHE A 16 -5.84 8.97 -14.05
CA PHE A 16 -5.30 9.41 -15.34
C PHE A 16 -5.69 10.87 -15.64
N GLN A 17 -4.68 11.68 -15.97
CA GLN A 17 -4.88 13.10 -16.28
C GLN A 17 -5.47 13.33 -17.68
N SER A 18 -5.41 12.33 -18.56
CA SER A 18 -5.93 12.39 -19.93
C SER A 18 -7.01 11.35 -20.14
N SER A 19 -8.12 11.75 -20.74
CA SER A 19 -9.23 10.87 -21.12
C SER A 19 -8.83 9.82 -22.16
N ASN A 20 -7.69 10.00 -22.83
CA ASN A 20 -7.20 9.08 -23.86
C ASN A 20 -6.20 8.05 -23.29
N THR A 21 -5.87 8.13 -22.00
CA THR A 21 -5.04 7.13 -21.34
C THR A 21 -5.90 5.91 -21.01
N THR A 22 -5.52 4.76 -21.57
CA THR A 22 -6.19 3.48 -21.33
C THR A 22 -5.17 2.39 -20.99
N LEU A 23 -5.63 1.31 -20.40
CA LEU A 23 -4.82 0.09 -20.23
C LEU A 23 -4.88 -0.73 -21.52
N ASP A 24 -3.72 -1.18 -22.00
CA ASP A 24 -3.64 -2.07 -23.16
C ASP A 24 -4.37 -3.39 -22.88
N SER A 25 -5.36 -3.71 -23.71
CA SER A 25 -6.21 -4.90 -23.54
C SER A 25 -5.43 -6.22 -23.54
N ASN A 26 -4.25 -6.27 -24.16
CA ASN A 26 -3.43 -7.48 -24.21
C ASN A 26 -2.62 -7.72 -22.92
N THR A 27 -2.35 -6.67 -22.15
CA THR A 27 -1.50 -6.73 -20.95
C THR A 27 -2.21 -6.33 -19.67
N LYS A 28 -3.44 -5.82 -19.79
CA LYS A 28 -4.26 -5.30 -18.69
C LYS A 28 -4.38 -6.27 -17.52
N GLU A 29 -4.73 -7.53 -17.76
CA GLU A 29 -4.95 -8.51 -16.69
C GLU A 29 -3.67 -8.79 -15.89
N ASP A 30 -2.57 -9.09 -16.59
CA ASP A 30 -1.26 -9.32 -15.98
C ASP A 30 -0.75 -8.09 -15.22
N LEU A 31 -0.93 -6.90 -15.79
CA LEU A 31 -0.57 -5.64 -15.15
C LEU A 31 -1.33 -5.45 -13.83
N LEU A 32 -2.65 -5.64 -13.85
CA LEU A 32 -3.47 -5.43 -12.65
C LEU A 32 -3.18 -6.48 -11.57
N LEU A 33 -2.88 -7.73 -11.94
CA LEU A 33 -2.45 -8.76 -11.00
C LEU A 33 -1.10 -8.43 -10.36
N LYS A 34 -0.13 -7.93 -11.13
CA LYS A 34 1.17 -7.48 -10.59
C LYS A 34 1.02 -6.28 -9.68
N LEU A 35 0.15 -5.33 -10.02
CA LEU A 35 -0.17 -4.20 -9.16
C LEU A 35 -0.87 -4.64 -7.88
N GLN A 36 -1.76 -5.63 -7.93
CA GLN A 36 -2.35 -6.24 -6.74
C GLN A 36 -1.27 -6.82 -5.83
N GLU A 37 -0.34 -7.62 -6.38
CA GLU A 37 0.77 -8.17 -5.60
C GLU A 37 1.67 -7.08 -5.00
N TYR A 38 1.95 -6.03 -5.76
CA TYR A 38 2.73 -4.89 -5.29
C TYR A 38 2.02 -4.15 -4.13
N LEU A 39 0.74 -3.84 -4.26
CA LEU A 39 -0.04 -3.16 -3.23
C LEU A 39 -0.20 -4.01 -1.97
N ASP A 40 -0.34 -5.32 -2.12
CA ASP A 40 -0.36 -6.27 -1.00
C ASP A 40 0.97 -6.19 -0.24
N LYS A 41 2.12 -6.27 -0.94
CA LYS A 41 3.46 -6.14 -0.32
C LYS A 41 3.67 -4.77 0.31
N PHE A 42 3.24 -3.70 -0.35
CA PHE A 42 3.36 -2.35 0.19
C PHE A 42 2.56 -2.19 1.49
N THR A 43 1.36 -2.77 1.56
CA THR A 43 0.54 -2.77 2.78
C THR A 43 1.18 -3.57 3.90
N ASP A 44 1.75 -4.74 3.59
CA ASP A 44 2.49 -5.54 4.57
C ASP A 44 3.71 -4.77 5.10
N GLU A 45 4.44 -4.07 4.24
CA GLU A 45 5.61 -3.27 4.62
C GLU A 45 5.23 -2.08 5.52
N ILE A 46 4.12 -1.40 5.23
CA ILE A 46 3.56 -0.35 6.11
C ILE A 46 3.37 -0.90 7.53
N VAL A 47 2.73 -2.08 7.66
CA VAL A 47 2.43 -2.69 8.96
C VAL A 47 3.73 -3.11 9.67
N LEU A 48 4.61 -3.84 8.98
CA LEU A 48 5.87 -4.32 9.56
C LEU A 48 6.75 -3.18 10.06
N ARG A 49 6.90 -2.11 9.26
CA ARG A 49 7.68 -0.94 9.66
C ARG A 49 7.04 -0.17 10.80
N SER A 50 5.71 -0.07 10.82
CA SER A 50 4.99 0.56 11.92
C SER A 50 5.23 -0.19 13.24
N ILE A 51 5.26 -1.53 13.19
CA ILE A 51 5.59 -2.38 14.34
C ILE A 51 7.05 -2.17 14.77
N GLU A 52 7.99 -2.24 13.82
CA GLU A 52 9.43 -2.13 14.08
C GLU A 52 9.83 -0.77 14.67
N ASN A 53 9.19 0.31 14.21
CA ASN A 53 9.47 1.67 14.65
C ASN A 53 8.59 2.12 15.81
N LYS A 54 7.72 1.25 16.35
CA LYS A 54 6.93 1.60 17.52
C LYS A 54 7.83 1.77 18.74
N PRO A 55 7.79 2.93 19.44
CA PRO A 55 8.59 3.13 20.64
C PRO A 55 8.27 2.07 21.68
N LYS A 56 9.31 1.45 22.27
CA LYS A 56 9.15 0.43 23.31
C LYS A 56 8.36 0.92 24.53
N SER A 57 8.38 2.23 24.80
CA SER A 57 7.57 2.86 25.85
C SER A 57 6.06 2.84 25.59
N GLU A 58 5.64 2.59 24.35
CA GLU A 58 4.23 2.51 23.92
C GLU A 58 3.77 1.05 23.70
N ILE A 59 4.59 0.06 24.08
CA ILE A 59 4.24 -1.36 24.06
C ILE A 59 3.79 -1.74 25.47
N ASP A 60 2.54 -2.17 25.62
CA ASP A 60 1.94 -2.53 26.91
C ASP A 60 1.86 -4.05 27.03
N ASN A 61 2.49 -4.64 28.03
CA ASN A 61 2.47 -6.10 28.31
C ASN A 61 2.72 -6.99 27.07
N ASP A 62 3.70 -6.62 26.24
CA ASP A 62 4.03 -7.29 24.96
C ASP A 62 2.91 -7.26 23.89
N GLU A 63 1.85 -6.48 24.10
CA GLU A 63 0.81 -6.21 23.12
C GLU A 63 1.18 -5.00 22.26
N ILE A 64 1.17 -5.20 20.94
CA ILE A 64 1.46 -4.14 19.96
C ILE A 64 0.15 -3.68 19.33
N VAL A 65 -0.31 -2.50 19.76
CA VAL A 65 -1.47 -1.83 19.18
C VAL A 65 -0.99 -0.68 18.31
N LEU A 66 -1.24 -0.76 17.00
CA LEU A 66 -0.90 0.28 16.04
C LEU A 66 -1.96 1.39 16.03
N ASN A 67 -1.51 2.63 15.92
CA ASN A 67 -2.36 3.81 15.72
C ASN A 67 -1.80 4.68 14.58
N GLU A 68 -2.48 5.79 14.27
CA GLU A 68 -2.13 6.68 13.17
C GLU A 68 -0.70 7.23 13.26
N ARG A 69 -0.19 7.46 14.47
CA ARG A 69 1.16 8.02 14.68
C ARG A 69 2.25 7.04 14.29
N ASP A 70 1.98 5.74 14.38
CA ASP A 70 2.96 4.71 13.98
C ASP A 70 3.20 4.75 12.47
N ILE A 71 2.15 5.03 11.68
CA ILE A 71 2.25 5.21 10.23
C ILE A 71 2.96 6.54 9.90
N GLU A 72 2.62 7.62 10.58
CA GLU A 72 3.26 8.94 10.38
C GLU A 72 4.77 8.89 10.63
N ARG A 73 5.25 8.08 11.59
CA ARG A 73 6.68 7.88 11.87
C ARG A 73 7.45 7.28 10.70
N ILE A 74 6.81 6.40 9.93
CA ILE A 74 7.45 5.64 8.86
C ILE A 74 7.10 6.15 7.46
N ILE A 75 6.17 7.11 7.34
CA ILE A 75 5.69 7.59 6.04
C ILE A 75 6.80 8.19 5.17
N GLY A 76 7.77 8.87 5.78
CA GLY A 76 8.93 9.40 5.06
C GLY A 76 9.80 8.29 4.45
N LEU A 77 9.93 7.14 5.12
CA LEU A 77 10.66 5.98 4.60
C LEU A 77 9.87 5.28 3.51
N LEU A 78 8.55 5.14 3.67
CA LEU A 78 7.69 4.53 2.65
C LEU A 78 7.69 5.31 1.34
N LEU A 79 7.67 6.65 1.41
CA LEU A 79 7.69 7.52 0.24
C LEU A 79 9.02 7.47 -0.53
N LEU A 80 10.10 6.98 0.08
CA LEU A 80 11.40 6.79 -0.58
C LEU A 80 11.51 5.46 -1.31
N ASP A 81 10.75 4.44 -0.88
CA ASP A 81 10.81 3.09 -1.45
C ASP A 81 9.84 2.88 -2.62
N MET A 82 8.82 3.74 -2.72
CA MET A 82 7.88 3.80 -3.85
C MET A 82 8.46 4.59 -5.02
#